data_AF-A0A966M5H1-F1
#
_entry.id   AF-A0A966M5H1-F1
#
_cell.length_a   1.000
_cell.length_b   1.000
_cell.length_c   1.000
_cell.angle_alpha   90.00
_cell.angle_beta   90.00
_cell.angle_gamma   90.00
#
_symmetry.space_group_name_H-M   'P 1'
#
loop_
_entity.id
_entity.type
_entity.pdbx_description
1 polymer ?
#
loop_
_entity_poly.entity_id
_entity_poly.type
_entity_poly.pdbx_seq_one_letter_code
_entity_poly.pdbx_strand_id
1 'polypeptide(L)'
;MIKLTGFKQGRGLWEKLDKVTTRLADCDPTIWGESAAKEAAIRLNWVNLPEKSRELLPQLDALSAWSREYGHKVFILCGMGGSSLAPEVMAQVYKKNLTILDSTDPSHVKRVLDQDLSKACIIIGSKSGSTIETASQMAAANEQLIKQGLDPKNHFVVITDPGSPLDIQARESRLRVVNADPNVGGRFSALSAYGLTPAALIGIDVSILLDDAFEASRAFTEPGSVVTQVAAALADKFFSITGFLDTGSNVDGLSEWIEQLIAESTGKDGKGVLPITLTSKSSLSYPVISFDGSGSNSVEASLGEHFIFWQWVTALLGYLLQVDPFNQPNVTEAKEKT
;
A
#
# COMPACT_ATOMS: atom_id res chain seq x y z
N MET A 1 -14.37 -14.57 0.18
CA MET A 1 -14.42 -14.76 1.65
C MET A 1 -13.09 -15.34 2.11
N ILE A 2 -12.42 -14.62 3.00
CA ILE A 2 -11.13 -14.96 3.59
C ILE A 2 -11.23 -16.29 4.34
N LYS A 3 -10.33 -17.23 4.03
CA LYS A 3 -10.18 -18.50 4.75
C LYS A 3 -8.95 -18.46 5.63
N LEU A 4 -9.13 -18.80 6.90
CA LEU A 4 -8.05 -18.90 7.88
C LEU A 4 -7.77 -20.36 8.23
N THR A 5 -6.48 -20.70 8.26
CA THR A 5 -5.96 -21.94 8.85
C THR A 5 -4.97 -21.55 9.94
N GLY A 6 -5.06 -22.14 11.14
CA GLY A 6 -4.10 -21.92 12.23
C GLY A 6 -4.49 -20.83 13.23
N PHE A 7 -3.55 -19.95 13.59
CA PHE A 7 -3.73 -18.80 14.50
C PHE A 7 -4.32 -19.13 15.86
N LYS A 8 -3.84 -20.22 16.48
CA LYS A 8 -4.35 -20.71 17.77
C LYS A 8 -3.86 -19.90 18.98
N GLN A 9 -2.81 -19.10 18.80
CA GLN A 9 -2.22 -18.20 19.79
C GLN A 9 -3.13 -16.99 20.04
N GLY A 10 -2.91 -16.26 21.14
CA GLY A 10 -3.72 -15.07 21.44
C GLY A 10 -5.18 -15.33 21.80
N ARG A 11 -5.59 -16.60 22.00
CA ARG A 11 -6.94 -16.94 22.47
C ARG A 11 -7.25 -16.21 23.77
N GLY A 12 -8.37 -15.49 23.79
CA GLY A 12 -8.80 -14.60 24.88
C GLY A 12 -8.42 -13.12 24.72
N LEU A 13 -7.55 -12.78 23.75
CA LEU A 13 -7.30 -11.37 23.37
C LEU A 13 -8.26 -10.88 22.27
N TRP A 14 -8.75 -11.78 21.41
CA TRP A 14 -9.71 -11.45 20.36
C TRP A 14 -11.03 -10.83 20.89
N GLU A 15 -11.57 -11.31 22.01
CA GLU A 15 -12.75 -10.72 22.69
C GLU A 15 -12.52 -9.26 23.12
N LYS A 16 -11.26 -8.89 23.45
CA LYS A 16 -10.92 -7.49 23.73
C LYS A 16 -10.95 -6.65 22.46
N LEU A 17 -10.63 -7.25 21.31
CA LEU A 17 -10.63 -6.58 20.01
C LEU A 17 -12.03 -6.44 19.41
N ASP A 18 -13.01 -7.27 19.77
CA ASP A 18 -14.38 -7.17 19.22
C ASP A 18 -15.01 -5.77 19.47
N LYS A 19 -14.71 -5.15 20.61
CA LYS A 19 -15.15 -3.75 20.88
C LYS A 19 -14.31 -2.72 20.12
N VAL A 20 -13.06 -3.05 19.81
CA VAL A 20 -12.13 -2.17 19.12
C VAL A 20 -12.44 -2.13 17.62
N THR A 21 -12.86 -3.24 17.02
CA THR A 21 -13.21 -3.30 15.59
C THR A 21 -14.39 -2.39 15.26
N THR A 22 -15.42 -2.34 16.11
CA THR A 22 -16.54 -1.41 15.93
C THR A 22 -16.06 0.05 15.99
N ARG A 23 -15.24 0.40 16.99
CA ARG A 23 -14.65 1.75 17.11
C ARG A 23 -13.76 2.10 15.92
N LEU A 24 -13.01 1.12 15.38
CA LEU A 24 -12.17 1.30 14.20
C LEU A 24 -13.01 1.54 12.95
N ALA A 25 -14.13 0.82 12.78
CA ALA A 25 -15.08 1.06 11.71
C ALA A 25 -15.65 2.50 11.76
N ASP A 26 -15.87 3.02 12.96
CA ASP A 26 -16.31 4.40 13.20
C ASP A 26 -15.17 5.44 13.11
N CYS A 27 -13.96 5.02 12.71
CA CYS A 27 -12.76 5.84 12.66
C CYS A 27 -12.44 6.56 13.98
N ASP A 28 -12.67 5.92 15.14
CA ASP A 28 -12.38 6.50 16.45
C ASP A 28 -10.84 6.66 16.64
N PRO A 29 -10.32 7.91 16.71
CA PRO A 29 -8.89 8.14 16.82
C PRO A 29 -8.32 7.80 18.20
N THR A 30 -9.16 7.62 19.21
CA THR A 30 -8.72 7.44 20.61
C THR A 30 -8.34 6.00 20.95
N ILE A 31 -8.42 5.07 19.99
CA ILE A 31 -8.14 3.64 20.18
C ILE A 31 -6.73 3.40 20.75
N TRP A 32 -5.71 4.08 20.23
CA TRP A 32 -4.30 3.86 20.60
C TRP A 32 -3.79 4.78 21.72
N GLY A 33 -4.70 5.45 22.43
CA GLY A 33 -4.37 6.36 23.53
C GLY A 33 -4.22 7.82 23.11
N GLU A 34 -4.14 8.71 24.11
CA GLU A 34 -4.19 10.17 23.93
C GLU A 34 -3.04 10.72 23.07
N SER A 35 -1.84 10.16 23.21
CA SER A 35 -0.66 10.58 22.44
C SER A 35 -0.78 10.29 20.94
N ALA A 36 -1.47 9.21 20.57
CA ALA A 36 -1.69 8.80 19.18
C ALA A 36 -2.92 9.47 18.54
N ALA A 37 -3.87 9.97 19.36
CA ALA A 37 -5.19 10.40 18.88
C ALA A 37 -5.13 11.52 17.84
N LYS A 38 -4.19 12.47 17.96
CA LYS A 38 -4.04 13.55 16.98
C LYS A 38 -3.59 13.05 15.62
N GLU A 39 -2.61 12.15 15.59
CA GLU A 39 -2.13 11.57 14.32
C GLU A 39 -3.19 10.63 13.74
N ALA A 40 -3.79 9.75 14.55
CA ALA A 40 -4.85 8.85 14.11
C ALA A 40 -6.04 9.60 13.48
N ALA A 41 -6.45 10.73 14.04
CA ALA A 41 -7.58 11.52 13.53
C ALA A 41 -7.41 11.99 12.08
N ILE A 42 -6.16 12.11 11.59
CA ILE A 42 -5.84 12.49 10.21
C ILE A 42 -5.30 11.33 9.38
N ARG A 43 -5.50 10.08 9.84
CA ARG A 43 -4.97 8.88 9.18
C ARG A 43 -5.99 7.77 8.97
N LEU A 44 -7.20 7.87 9.51
CA LEU A 44 -8.15 6.74 9.54
C LEU A 44 -9.05 6.60 8.31
N ASN A 45 -8.97 7.50 7.32
CA ASN A 45 -9.83 7.41 6.13
C ASN A 45 -9.59 6.12 5.31
N TRP A 46 -8.47 5.42 5.53
CA TRP A 46 -8.20 4.13 4.86
C TRP A 46 -9.25 3.07 5.14
N VAL A 47 -9.90 3.12 6.31
CA VAL A 47 -10.96 2.19 6.72
C VAL A 47 -12.10 2.16 5.70
N ASN A 48 -12.40 3.33 5.11
CA ASN A 48 -13.53 3.52 4.20
C ASN A 48 -13.13 3.49 2.71
N LEU A 49 -11.85 3.27 2.37
CA LEU A 49 -11.39 3.24 0.97
C LEU A 49 -12.12 2.23 0.08
N PRO A 50 -12.48 1.01 0.54
CA PRO A 50 -13.24 0.07 -0.30
C PRO A 50 -14.54 0.65 -0.88
N GLU A 51 -15.17 1.59 -0.16
CA GLU A 51 -16.34 2.32 -0.62
C GLU A 51 -15.94 3.65 -1.28
N LYS A 52 -15.17 4.49 -0.59
CA LYS A 52 -14.85 5.86 -1.00
C LYS A 52 -14.04 5.94 -2.28
N SER A 53 -13.12 5.02 -2.51
CA SER A 53 -12.29 5.04 -3.72
C SER A 53 -13.06 4.67 -4.99
N ARG A 54 -14.33 4.25 -4.89
CA ARG A 54 -15.22 4.13 -6.05
C ARG A 54 -15.48 5.47 -6.73
N GLU A 55 -15.39 6.58 -6.00
CA GLU A 55 -15.50 7.93 -6.55
C GLU A 55 -14.38 8.22 -7.58
N LEU A 56 -13.26 7.47 -7.56
CA LEU A 56 -12.18 7.58 -8.52
C LEU A 56 -12.47 6.89 -9.86
N LEU A 57 -13.38 5.90 -9.90
CA LEU A 57 -13.57 5.02 -11.07
C LEU A 57 -13.82 5.81 -12.37
N PRO A 58 -14.71 6.83 -12.42
CA PRO A 58 -14.92 7.59 -13.65
C PRO A 58 -13.65 8.32 -14.13
N GLN A 59 -12.85 8.85 -13.20
CA GLN A 59 -11.59 9.52 -13.53
C GLN A 59 -10.55 8.51 -14.04
N LEU A 60 -10.46 7.33 -13.41
CA LEU A 60 -9.56 6.27 -13.81
C LEU A 60 -9.91 5.70 -15.18
N ASP A 61 -11.20 5.54 -15.48
CA ASP A 61 -11.68 5.11 -16.80
C ASP A 61 -11.29 6.11 -17.90
N ALA A 62 -11.50 7.41 -17.64
CA ALA A 62 -11.10 8.47 -18.55
C ALA A 62 -9.58 8.51 -18.75
N LEU A 63 -8.80 8.31 -17.68
CA LEU A 63 -7.36 8.27 -17.73
C LEU A 63 -6.84 7.06 -18.52
N SER A 64 -7.44 5.88 -18.33
CA SER A 64 -7.11 4.68 -19.09
C SER A 64 -7.50 4.80 -20.56
N ALA A 65 -8.61 5.50 -20.88
CA ALA A 65 -8.97 5.82 -22.27
C ALA A 65 -7.95 6.74 -22.94
N TRP A 66 -7.54 7.81 -22.24
CA TRP A 66 -6.47 8.70 -22.68
C TRP A 66 -5.15 7.94 -22.92
N SER A 67 -4.77 7.06 -21.99
CA SER A 67 -3.55 6.26 -22.13
C SER A 67 -3.58 5.37 -23.38
N ARG A 68 -4.74 4.78 -23.69
CA ARG A 68 -4.94 3.99 -24.92
C ARG A 68 -4.90 4.86 -26.19
N GLU A 69 -5.46 6.07 -26.15
CA GLU A 69 -5.44 7.02 -27.27
C GLU A 69 -4.02 7.41 -27.68
N TYR A 70 -3.15 7.69 -26.69
CA TYR A 70 -1.72 7.97 -26.93
C TYR A 70 -0.90 6.70 -27.20
N GLY A 71 -1.50 5.53 -26.98
CA GLY A 71 -0.93 4.23 -27.27
C GLY A 71 0.17 3.83 -26.31
N HIS A 72 0.09 4.23 -25.03
CA HIS A 72 1.08 3.82 -24.02
C HIS A 72 1.13 2.30 -23.88
N LYS A 73 2.34 1.78 -23.77
CA LYS A 73 2.67 0.35 -23.61
C LYS A 73 3.73 0.10 -22.54
N VAL A 74 4.55 1.11 -22.25
CA VAL A 74 5.55 1.10 -21.20
C VAL A 74 5.01 1.93 -20.04
N PHE A 75 4.96 1.36 -18.84
CA PHE A 75 4.46 2.05 -17.65
C PHE A 75 5.57 2.10 -16.61
N ILE A 76 5.91 3.31 -16.17
CA ILE A 76 7.00 3.55 -15.21
C ILE A 76 6.38 4.29 -14.03
N LEU A 77 6.49 3.74 -12.82
CA LEU A 77 6.02 4.38 -11.59
C LEU A 77 7.23 4.90 -10.80
N CYS A 78 7.34 6.22 -10.72
CA CYS A 78 8.28 6.93 -9.86
C CYS A 78 7.62 7.19 -8.51
N GLY A 79 8.04 6.48 -7.47
CA GLY A 79 7.44 6.52 -6.14
C GLY A 79 8.25 5.67 -5.17
N MET A 80 8.03 5.84 -3.87
CA MET A 80 8.76 5.08 -2.84
C MET A 80 7.83 4.62 -1.74
N GLY A 81 8.10 3.40 -1.25
CA GLY A 81 7.37 2.79 -0.13
C GLY A 81 5.88 2.67 -0.44
N GLY A 82 5.05 3.36 0.34
CA GLY A 82 3.60 3.27 0.23
C GLY A 82 3.02 3.74 -1.12
N SER A 83 3.78 4.52 -1.90
CA SER A 83 3.36 4.95 -3.24
C SER A 83 3.79 4.04 -4.39
N SER A 84 4.53 2.95 -4.12
CA SER A 84 5.01 2.00 -5.15
C SER A 84 4.68 0.54 -4.86
N LEU A 85 4.75 0.08 -3.60
CA LEU A 85 4.65 -1.34 -3.27
C LEU A 85 3.29 -1.97 -3.61
N ALA A 86 2.17 -1.32 -3.27
CA ALA A 86 0.85 -1.88 -3.60
C ALA A 86 0.61 -1.98 -5.13
N PRO A 87 0.92 -0.94 -5.94
CA PRO A 87 0.95 -1.07 -7.40
C PRO A 87 1.81 -2.20 -7.93
N GLU A 88 3.00 -2.43 -7.35
CA GLU A 88 3.92 -3.49 -7.75
C GLU A 88 3.31 -4.87 -7.51
N VAL A 89 2.74 -5.10 -6.33
CA VAL A 89 2.00 -6.34 -6.01
C VAL A 89 0.84 -6.54 -6.98
N MET A 90 0.04 -5.51 -7.25
CA MET A 90 -1.07 -5.60 -8.22
C MET A 90 -0.55 -5.97 -9.62
N ALA A 91 0.54 -5.35 -10.08
CA ALA A 91 1.12 -5.66 -11.38
C ALA A 91 1.59 -7.11 -11.46
N GLN A 92 2.27 -7.61 -10.43
CA GLN A 92 2.76 -8.99 -10.36
C GLN A 92 1.61 -10.01 -10.37
N VAL A 93 0.62 -9.84 -9.50
CA VAL A 93 -0.55 -10.75 -9.38
C VAL A 93 -1.33 -10.83 -10.68
N TYR A 94 -1.58 -9.68 -11.33
CA TYR A 94 -2.33 -9.63 -12.59
C TYR A 94 -1.44 -9.80 -13.83
N LYS A 95 -0.15 -10.12 -13.65
CA LYS A 95 0.84 -10.36 -14.72
C LYS A 95 0.90 -9.20 -15.72
N LYS A 96 0.89 -7.97 -15.20
CA LYS A 96 1.01 -6.72 -15.96
C LYS A 96 2.43 -6.19 -15.86
N ASN A 97 2.85 -5.47 -16.90
CA ASN A 97 4.16 -4.82 -16.91
C ASN A 97 4.05 -3.44 -16.27
N LEU A 98 4.72 -3.26 -15.14
CA LEU A 98 4.93 -1.98 -14.47
C LEU A 98 6.38 -1.94 -14.01
N THR A 99 7.14 -0.93 -14.44
CA THR A 99 8.51 -0.72 -13.95
C THR A 99 8.48 0.24 -12.77
N ILE A 100 8.92 -0.22 -11.61
CA ILE A 100 9.09 0.65 -10.45
C ILE A 100 10.44 1.37 -10.55
N LEU A 101 10.41 2.70 -10.40
CA LEU A 101 11.60 3.54 -10.25
C LEU A 101 11.55 4.18 -8.86
N ASP A 102 12.12 3.50 -7.87
CA ASP A 102 12.12 3.88 -6.46
C ASP A 102 13.54 4.18 -5.92
N SER A 103 14.53 4.24 -6.82
CA SER A 103 15.94 4.43 -6.49
C SER A 103 16.47 5.77 -6.97
N THR A 104 17.51 6.27 -6.29
CA THR A 104 18.33 7.42 -6.71
C THR A 104 19.69 7.01 -7.28
N ASP A 105 19.99 5.71 -7.39
CA ASP A 105 21.20 5.21 -8.05
C ASP A 105 21.17 5.62 -9.54
N PRO A 106 22.12 6.45 -10.02
CA PRO A 106 22.18 6.89 -11.41
C PRO A 106 22.19 5.72 -12.41
N SER A 107 22.80 4.58 -12.05
CA SER A 107 22.86 3.41 -12.92
C SER A 107 21.49 2.77 -13.10
N HIS A 108 20.71 2.71 -12.04
CA HIS A 108 19.34 2.18 -12.09
C HIS A 108 18.42 3.15 -12.84
N VAL A 109 18.45 4.44 -12.50
CA VAL A 109 17.67 5.49 -13.18
C VAL A 109 17.93 5.47 -14.68
N LYS A 110 19.21 5.39 -15.08
CA LYS A 110 19.59 5.29 -16.50
C LYS A 110 19.03 4.02 -17.14
N ARG A 111 19.12 2.86 -16.48
CA ARG A 111 18.59 1.59 -17.02
C ARG A 111 17.09 1.67 -17.33
N VAL A 112 16.33 2.39 -16.50
CA VAL A 112 14.88 2.55 -16.67
C VAL A 112 14.53 3.61 -17.72
N LEU A 113 15.26 4.72 -17.79
CA LEU A 113 14.90 5.86 -18.64
C LEU A 113 15.63 5.93 -19.98
N ASP A 114 16.80 5.28 -20.13
CA ASP A 114 17.61 5.29 -21.37
C ASP A 114 17.09 4.28 -22.41
N GLN A 115 15.83 4.46 -22.79
CA GLN A 115 15.11 3.69 -23.80
C GLN A 115 14.14 4.62 -24.57
N ASP A 116 13.47 4.09 -25.61
CA ASP A 116 12.43 4.83 -26.33
C ASP A 116 11.20 5.05 -25.42
N LEU A 117 10.91 6.31 -25.11
CA LEU A 117 9.79 6.72 -24.25
C LEU A 117 8.56 7.16 -25.05
N SER A 118 8.56 7.06 -26.38
CA SER A 118 7.45 7.51 -27.24
C SER A 118 6.12 6.80 -26.96
N LYS A 119 6.16 5.66 -26.26
CA LYS A 119 5.01 4.88 -25.80
C LYS A 119 4.99 4.68 -24.28
N ALA A 120 5.69 5.54 -23.52
CA ALA A 120 5.74 5.46 -22.08
C ALA A 120 4.65 6.31 -21.41
N CYS A 121 4.01 5.78 -20.36
CA CYS A 121 3.25 6.53 -19.37
C CYS A 121 4.05 6.52 -18.07
N ILE A 122 4.50 7.69 -17.64
CA ILE A 122 5.29 7.89 -16.43
C ILE A 122 4.37 8.41 -15.33
N ILE A 123 4.27 7.66 -14.26
CA ILE A 123 3.38 7.90 -13.13
C ILE A 123 4.24 8.41 -11.98
N ILE A 124 3.90 9.56 -11.40
CA ILE A 124 4.61 10.17 -10.28
C ILE A 124 3.74 10.05 -9.03
N GLY A 125 4.20 9.34 -8.02
CA GLY A 125 3.47 9.12 -6.76
C GLY A 125 4.21 9.70 -5.55
N SER A 126 3.77 10.87 -5.06
CA SER A 126 4.28 11.46 -3.82
C SER A 126 3.14 12.13 -3.05
N LYS A 127 3.02 11.87 -1.74
CA LYS A 127 1.99 12.47 -0.88
C LYS A 127 2.22 13.95 -0.66
N SER A 128 3.36 14.29 -0.08
CA SER A 128 3.70 15.67 0.22
C SER A 128 4.06 16.48 -1.02
N GLY A 129 4.32 15.82 -2.15
CA GLY A 129 4.88 16.45 -3.34
C GLY A 129 6.31 16.97 -3.15
N SER A 130 6.96 16.61 -2.05
CA SER A 130 8.29 17.12 -1.65
C SER A 130 9.31 16.01 -1.36
N THR A 131 8.97 14.74 -1.65
CA THR A 131 9.91 13.62 -1.57
C THR A 131 11.06 13.86 -2.54
N ILE A 132 12.29 14.00 -2.04
CA ILE A 132 13.45 14.41 -2.83
C ILE A 132 13.79 13.37 -3.91
N GLU A 133 13.64 12.09 -3.60
CA GLU A 133 13.88 10.99 -4.52
C GLU A 133 12.88 11.03 -5.68
N THR A 134 11.58 11.14 -5.39
CA THR A 134 10.52 11.22 -6.41
C THR A 134 10.65 12.49 -7.26
N ALA A 135 11.01 13.63 -6.66
CA ALA A 135 11.28 14.85 -7.41
C ALA A 135 12.47 14.69 -8.37
N SER A 136 13.53 14.00 -7.93
CA SER A 136 14.71 13.71 -8.76
C SER A 136 14.37 12.77 -9.91
N GLN A 137 13.56 11.74 -9.65
CA GLN A 137 13.08 10.80 -10.68
C GLN A 137 12.20 11.51 -11.73
N MET A 138 11.28 12.37 -11.29
CA MET A 138 10.44 13.17 -12.19
C MET A 138 11.29 14.12 -13.05
N ALA A 139 12.29 14.77 -12.47
CA ALA A 139 13.20 15.65 -13.20
C ALA A 139 14.00 14.89 -14.27
N ALA A 140 14.57 13.73 -13.93
CA ALA A 140 15.30 12.88 -14.87
C ALA A 140 14.40 12.34 -16.00
N ALA A 141 13.19 11.90 -15.66
CA ALA A 141 12.20 11.46 -16.65
C ALA A 141 11.81 12.59 -17.61
N ASN A 142 11.58 13.80 -17.08
CA ASN A 142 11.25 14.97 -17.88
C ASN A 142 12.39 15.36 -18.83
N GLU A 143 13.64 15.38 -18.34
CA GLU A 143 14.81 15.65 -19.17
C GLU A 143 14.90 14.67 -20.34
N GLN A 144 14.67 13.39 -20.09
CA GLN A 144 14.73 12.36 -21.11
C GLN A 144 13.60 12.48 -22.14
N LEU A 145 12.37 12.82 -21.72
CA LEU A 145 11.26 13.10 -22.65
C LEU A 145 11.59 14.28 -23.57
N ILE A 146 12.09 15.38 -23.00
CA ILE A 146 12.48 16.58 -23.77
C ILE A 146 13.62 16.26 -24.75
N LYS A 147 14.62 15.49 -24.33
CA LYS A 147 15.72 15.04 -25.18
C LYS A 147 15.24 14.21 -26.39
N GLN A 148 14.15 13.46 -26.23
CA GLN A 148 13.52 12.69 -27.30
C GLN A 148 12.49 13.49 -28.12
N GLY A 149 12.27 14.78 -27.82
CA GLY A 149 11.30 15.63 -28.50
C GLY A 149 9.84 15.30 -28.17
N LEU A 150 9.59 14.65 -27.03
CA LEU A 150 8.26 14.25 -26.57
C LEU A 150 7.66 15.32 -25.64
N ASP A 151 6.35 15.57 -25.76
CA ASP A 151 5.65 16.52 -24.87
C ASP A 151 5.30 15.84 -23.54
N PRO A 152 5.85 16.28 -22.39
CA PRO A 152 5.59 15.68 -21.09
C PRO A 152 4.11 15.56 -20.71
N LYS A 153 3.23 16.44 -21.22
CA LYS A 153 1.78 16.38 -20.95
C LYS A 153 1.12 15.11 -21.48
N ASN A 154 1.72 14.51 -22.50
CA ASN A 154 1.24 13.28 -23.11
C ASN A 154 1.77 12.03 -22.40
N HIS A 155 2.74 12.17 -21.49
CA HIS A 155 3.44 11.06 -20.86
C HIS A 155 3.30 11.02 -19.34
N PHE A 156 3.03 12.15 -18.66
CA PHE A 156 2.96 12.19 -17.19
C PHE A 156 1.55 12.08 -16.61
N VAL A 157 1.45 11.28 -15.55
CA VAL A 157 0.33 11.25 -14.59
C VAL A 157 0.88 11.47 -13.19
N VAL A 158 0.29 12.40 -12.45
CA VAL A 158 0.72 12.76 -11.09
C VAL A 158 -0.35 12.33 -10.08
N ILE A 159 0.08 11.64 -9.02
CA ILE A 159 -0.74 11.22 -7.88
C ILE A 159 -0.19 11.91 -6.63
N THR A 160 -0.96 12.82 -6.05
CA THR A 160 -0.51 13.68 -4.95
C THR A 160 -1.67 14.20 -4.11
N ASP A 161 -1.39 14.68 -2.89
CA ASP A 161 -2.42 15.33 -2.07
C ASP A 161 -2.86 16.65 -2.70
N PRO A 162 -4.15 17.02 -2.55
CA PRO A 162 -4.67 18.29 -3.05
C PRO A 162 -3.97 19.47 -2.38
N GLY A 163 -3.56 20.46 -3.17
CA GLY A 163 -2.86 21.67 -2.69
C GLY A 163 -1.39 21.48 -2.33
N SER A 164 -0.82 20.28 -2.50
CA SER A 164 0.62 20.07 -2.37
C SER A 164 1.42 20.86 -3.43
N PRO A 165 2.72 21.15 -3.21
CA PRO A 165 3.56 21.80 -4.22
C PRO A 165 3.53 21.08 -5.58
N LEU A 166 3.54 19.74 -5.56
CA LEU A 166 3.45 18.92 -6.76
C LEU A 166 2.08 19.02 -7.45
N ASP A 167 0.98 19.15 -6.71
CA ASP A 167 -0.38 19.36 -7.27
C ASP A 167 -0.44 20.67 -8.04
N ILE A 168 0.05 21.74 -7.42
CA ILE A 168 0.08 23.09 -8.01
C ILE A 168 0.93 23.08 -9.29
N GLN A 169 2.17 22.59 -9.20
CA GLN A 169 3.11 22.56 -10.32
C GLN A 169 2.60 21.70 -11.49
N ALA A 170 2.04 20.52 -11.19
CA ALA A 170 1.50 19.62 -12.21
C ALA A 170 0.33 20.26 -12.97
N ARG A 171 -0.56 20.97 -12.24
CA ARG A 171 -1.70 21.68 -12.84
C ARG A 171 -1.26 22.87 -13.69
N GLU A 172 -0.30 23.67 -13.22
CA GLU A 172 0.30 24.77 -13.99
C GLU A 172 0.94 24.26 -15.30
N SER A 173 1.60 23.10 -15.21
CA SER A 173 2.22 22.41 -16.34
C SER A 173 1.20 21.65 -17.22
N ARG A 174 -0.09 21.66 -16.86
CA ARG A 174 -1.20 20.95 -17.52
C ARG A 174 -0.99 19.44 -17.63
N LEU A 175 -0.30 18.85 -16.66
CA LEU A 175 -0.18 17.40 -16.53
C LEU A 175 -1.51 16.80 -16.04
N ARG A 176 -1.66 15.49 -16.21
CA ARG A 176 -2.79 14.76 -15.62
C ARG A 176 -2.55 14.60 -14.12
N VAL A 177 -3.55 14.90 -13.30
CA VAL A 177 -3.48 14.80 -11.85
C VAL A 177 -4.65 13.97 -11.31
N VAL A 178 -4.34 13.02 -10.44
CA VAL A 178 -5.32 12.29 -9.61
C VAL A 178 -5.00 12.63 -8.15
N ASN A 179 -5.90 13.33 -7.47
CA ASN A 179 -5.66 13.66 -6.07
C ASN A 179 -6.01 12.47 -5.17
N ALA A 180 -5.16 12.24 -4.17
CA ALA A 180 -5.40 11.27 -3.12
C ALA A 180 -6.15 11.89 -1.93
N ASP A 181 -6.61 11.05 -1.00
CA ASP A 181 -7.15 11.52 0.27
C ASP A 181 -6.00 11.87 1.24
N PRO A 182 -5.87 13.15 1.66
CA PRO A 182 -4.79 13.58 2.55
C PRO A 182 -4.89 12.97 3.95
N ASN A 183 -6.02 12.37 4.32
CA ASN A 183 -6.21 11.69 5.61
C ASN A 183 -5.89 10.18 5.54
N VAL A 184 -5.19 9.73 4.50
CA VAL A 184 -4.70 8.35 4.36
C VAL A 184 -3.18 8.31 4.48
N GLY A 185 -2.64 7.48 5.37
CA GLY A 185 -1.20 7.24 5.47
C GLY A 185 -0.65 6.45 4.28
N GLY A 186 0.61 6.68 3.89
CA GLY A 186 1.22 6.06 2.70
C GLY A 186 1.15 4.53 2.71
N ARG A 187 1.59 3.86 3.78
CA ARG A 187 1.50 2.39 3.89
C ARG A 187 0.07 1.84 3.97
N PHE A 188 -0.91 2.68 4.27
CA PHE A 188 -2.35 2.35 4.27
C PHE A 188 -3.05 2.77 2.97
N SER A 189 -2.31 3.15 1.93
CA SER A 189 -2.87 3.74 0.70
C SER A 189 -3.12 2.76 -0.45
N ALA A 190 -2.99 1.46 -0.21
CA ALA A 190 -3.11 0.41 -1.24
C ALA A 190 -4.42 0.48 -2.05
N LEU A 191 -5.54 0.82 -1.41
CA LEU A 191 -6.85 0.96 -2.08
C LEU A 191 -7.21 2.42 -2.38
N SER A 192 -6.26 3.36 -2.29
CA SER A 192 -6.47 4.78 -2.65
C SER A 192 -5.98 5.09 -4.07
N ALA A 193 -6.00 6.36 -4.46
CA ALA A 193 -5.44 6.82 -5.73
C ALA A 193 -4.00 6.32 -5.99
N TYR A 194 -3.18 6.12 -4.95
CA TYR A 194 -1.81 5.63 -5.08
C TYR A 194 -1.73 4.19 -5.60
N GLY A 195 -2.59 3.29 -5.12
CA GLY A 195 -2.64 1.92 -5.62
C GLY A 195 -3.47 1.77 -6.89
N LEU A 196 -4.64 2.42 -6.93
CA LEU A 196 -5.63 2.19 -8.00
C LEU A 196 -5.27 2.89 -9.31
N THR A 197 -4.60 4.05 -9.27
CA THR A 197 -4.28 4.78 -10.51
C THR A 197 -3.28 4.02 -11.38
N PRO A 198 -2.12 3.54 -10.87
CA PRO A 198 -1.21 2.72 -11.66
C PRO A 198 -1.88 1.43 -12.14
N ALA A 199 -2.66 0.76 -11.28
CA ALA A 199 -3.36 -0.47 -11.61
C ALA A 199 -4.36 -0.29 -12.77
N ALA A 200 -5.17 0.77 -12.73
CA ALA A 200 -6.11 1.09 -13.80
C ALA A 200 -5.38 1.40 -15.13
N LEU A 201 -4.27 2.14 -15.07
CA LEU A 201 -3.46 2.50 -16.24
C LEU A 201 -2.86 1.26 -16.94
N ILE A 202 -2.43 0.25 -16.19
CA ILE A 202 -1.92 -1.02 -16.73
C ILE A 202 -3.03 -2.03 -17.07
N GLY A 203 -4.30 -1.60 -16.97
CA GLY A 203 -5.47 -2.37 -17.39
C GLY A 203 -5.87 -3.47 -16.41
N ILE A 204 -5.72 -3.23 -15.12
CA ILE A 204 -6.35 -4.02 -14.04
C ILE A 204 -7.74 -3.42 -13.78
N ASP A 205 -8.74 -4.28 -13.65
CA ASP A 205 -10.07 -3.86 -13.21
C ASP A 205 -10.06 -3.63 -11.69
N VAL A 206 -9.86 -2.37 -11.32
CA VAL A 206 -9.79 -1.94 -9.92
C VAL A 206 -11.14 -1.99 -9.20
N SER A 207 -12.26 -2.10 -9.93
CA SER A 207 -13.57 -2.25 -9.31
C SER A 207 -13.70 -3.58 -8.57
N ILE A 208 -13.12 -4.66 -9.12
CA ILE A 208 -13.08 -5.99 -8.49
C ILE A 208 -12.30 -5.94 -7.18
N LEU A 209 -11.15 -5.26 -7.15
CA LEU A 209 -10.35 -5.09 -5.92
C LEU A 209 -11.14 -4.38 -4.82
N LEU A 210 -11.92 -3.35 -5.20
CA LEU A 210 -12.77 -2.60 -4.27
C LEU A 210 -14.00 -3.40 -3.82
N ASP A 211 -14.63 -4.16 -4.72
CA ASP A 211 -15.75 -5.06 -4.40
C ASP A 211 -15.33 -6.10 -3.37
N ASP A 212 -14.23 -6.80 -3.63
CA ASP A 212 -13.67 -7.82 -2.75
C ASP A 212 -13.32 -7.25 -1.36
N ALA A 213 -12.64 -6.09 -1.33
CA ALA A 213 -12.28 -5.43 -0.09
C ALA A 213 -13.52 -4.96 0.70
N PHE A 214 -14.54 -4.45 0.01
CA PHE A 214 -15.76 -3.95 0.62
C PHE A 214 -16.57 -5.10 1.23
N GLU A 215 -16.75 -6.20 0.51
CA GLU A 215 -17.49 -7.35 1.05
C GLU A 215 -16.77 -8.01 2.23
N ALA A 216 -15.44 -8.10 2.20
CA ALA A 216 -14.68 -8.62 3.33
C ALA A 216 -14.76 -7.71 4.58
N SER A 217 -14.65 -6.39 4.41
CA SER A 217 -14.61 -5.46 5.55
C SER A 217 -15.90 -5.46 6.37
N ARG A 218 -17.04 -5.77 5.74
CA ARG A 218 -18.34 -5.88 6.42
C ARG A 218 -18.38 -6.92 7.53
N ALA A 219 -17.57 -7.98 7.43
CA ALA A 219 -17.49 -9.03 8.44
C ALA A 219 -16.49 -8.73 9.57
N PHE A 220 -15.69 -7.66 9.47
CA PHE A 220 -14.60 -7.41 10.42
C PHE A 220 -15.06 -6.93 11.80
N THR A 221 -16.27 -6.37 11.89
CA THR A 221 -16.89 -5.94 13.16
C THR A 221 -17.68 -7.06 13.85
N GLU A 222 -17.86 -8.21 13.20
CA GLU A 222 -18.51 -9.36 13.83
C GLU A 222 -17.63 -9.93 14.95
N PRO A 223 -18.22 -10.39 16.07
CA PRO A 223 -17.46 -11.01 17.15
C PRO A 223 -16.63 -12.20 16.68
N GLY A 224 -15.34 -12.20 17.04
CA GLY A 224 -14.42 -13.25 16.64
C GLY A 224 -14.06 -13.25 15.15
N SER A 225 -14.18 -12.10 14.47
CA SER A 225 -13.83 -11.97 13.05
C SER A 225 -12.38 -12.39 12.75
N VAL A 226 -12.12 -12.68 11.47
CA VAL A 226 -10.80 -13.13 11.00
C VAL A 226 -9.67 -12.15 11.34
N VAL A 227 -9.96 -10.84 11.34
CA VAL A 227 -8.95 -9.81 11.67
C VAL A 227 -8.60 -9.80 13.16
N THR A 228 -9.56 -10.06 14.06
CA THR A 228 -9.28 -10.11 15.50
C THR A 228 -8.50 -11.37 15.87
N GLN A 229 -8.79 -12.51 15.22
CA GLN A 229 -8.05 -13.75 15.40
C GLN A 229 -6.57 -13.59 15.03
N VAL A 230 -6.28 -13.04 13.85
CA VAL A 230 -4.89 -12.87 13.39
C VAL A 230 -4.16 -11.79 14.17
N ALA A 231 -4.78 -10.63 14.44
CA ALA A 231 -4.15 -9.60 15.26
C ALA A 231 -3.82 -10.08 16.68
N ALA A 232 -4.73 -10.83 17.31
CA ALA A 232 -4.50 -11.43 18.62
C ALA A 232 -3.35 -12.44 18.61
N ALA A 233 -3.27 -13.28 17.57
CA ALA A 233 -2.18 -14.24 17.42
C ALA A 233 -0.83 -13.52 17.23
N LEU A 234 -0.77 -12.50 16.38
CA LEU A 234 0.46 -11.73 16.11
C LEU A 234 0.97 -10.94 17.33
N ALA A 235 0.10 -10.62 18.29
CA ALA A 235 0.51 -9.99 19.54
C ALA A 235 1.21 -10.95 20.52
N ASP A 236 1.14 -12.27 20.28
CA ASP A 236 1.85 -13.28 21.07
C ASP A 236 3.34 -13.29 20.75
N LYS A 237 4.20 -13.51 21.75
CA LYS A 237 5.66 -13.56 21.59
C LYS A 237 6.10 -14.61 20.57
N PHE A 238 5.31 -15.66 20.36
CA PHE A 238 5.54 -16.68 19.34
C PHE A 238 5.70 -16.08 17.93
N PHE A 239 4.99 -14.99 17.62
CA PHE A 239 5.02 -14.28 16.34
C PHE A 239 5.92 -13.03 16.34
N SER A 240 6.77 -12.84 17.35
CA SER A 240 7.68 -11.67 17.42
C SER A 240 8.62 -11.58 16.22
N ILE A 241 9.03 -12.73 15.66
CA ILE A 241 9.61 -12.86 14.33
C ILE A 241 8.62 -13.69 13.53
N THR A 242 8.20 -13.22 12.35
CA THR A 242 7.20 -13.92 11.54
C THR A 242 7.59 -13.91 10.08
N GLY A 243 7.69 -15.10 9.48
CA GLY A 243 7.88 -15.26 8.05
C GLY A 243 6.57 -15.10 7.27
N PHE A 244 6.65 -14.48 6.10
CA PHE A 244 5.56 -14.39 5.14
C PHE A 244 5.99 -15.05 3.83
N LEU A 245 5.17 -16.00 3.36
CA LEU A 245 5.46 -16.78 2.15
C LEU A 245 4.26 -16.76 1.22
N ASP A 246 4.39 -16.01 0.12
CA ASP A 246 3.42 -15.92 -0.96
C ASP A 246 3.79 -16.74 -2.19
N THR A 247 5.02 -17.22 -2.30
CA THR A 247 5.49 -17.95 -3.49
C THR A 247 4.60 -19.15 -3.81
N GLY A 248 3.96 -19.12 -4.99
CA GLY A 248 3.06 -20.16 -5.46
C GLY A 248 1.60 -19.99 -5.03
N SER A 249 1.27 -18.87 -4.39
CA SER A 249 -0.10 -18.45 -4.10
C SER A 249 -0.71 -17.67 -5.28
N ASN A 250 -1.96 -17.24 -5.12
CA ASN A 250 -2.63 -16.32 -6.04
C ASN A 250 -2.23 -14.84 -5.80
N VAL A 251 -1.33 -14.56 -4.86
CA VAL A 251 -0.95 -13.21 -4.42
C VAL A 251 0.57 -13.04 -4.30
N ASP A 252 1.35 -13.61 -5.24
CA ASP A 252 2.80 -13.44 -5.30
C ASP A 252 3.21 -11.94 -5.21
N GLY A 253 4.16 -11.62 -4.33
CA GLY A 253 4.64 -10.26 -4.05
C GLY A 253 3.99 -9.59 -2.83
N LEU A 254 2.84 -10.10 -2.36
CA LEU A 254 2.09 -9.53 -1.22
C LEU A 254 2.95 -9.44 0.06
N SER A 255 3.89 -10.35 0.25
CA SER A 255 4.72 -10.40 1.47
C SER A 255 5.56 -9.14 1.66
N GLU A 256 6.08 -8.54 0.58
CA GLU A 256 6.90 -7.32 0.64
C GLU A 256 6.07 -6.10 1.07
N TRP A 257 4.83 -6.01 0.57
CA TRP A 257 3.91 -4.95 1.01
C TRP A 257 3.49 -5.14 2.48
N ILE A 258 3.23 -6.38 2.92
CA ILE A 258 2.94 -6.68 4.34
C ILE A 258 4.14 -6.36 5.24
N GLU A 259 5.36 -6.63 4.77
CA GLU A 259 6.59 -6.32 5.49
C GLU A 259 6.64 -4.83 5.86
N GLN A 260 6.47 -3.94 4.87
CA GLN A 260 6.42 -2.50 5.13
C GLN A 260 5.29 -2.15 6.10
N LEU A 261 4.08 -2.65 5.83
CA LEU A 261 2.89 -2.31 6.60
C LEU A 261 3.07 -2.65 8.09
N ILE A 262 3.53 -3.86 8.41
CA ILE A 262 3.70 -4.32 9.79
C ILE A 262 4.93 -3.69 10.44
N ALA A 263 6.07 -3.66 9.76
CA ALA A 263 7.33 -3.17 10.33
C ALA A 263 7.23 -1.69 10.69
N GLU A 264 6.78 -0.83 9.77
CA GLU A 264 6.66 0.60 10.03
C GLU A 264 5.53 0.95 11.00
N SER A 265 4.49 0.13 11.08
CA SER A 265 3.38 0.38 11.99
C SER A 265 3.69 -0.07 13.41
N THR A 266 4.36 -1.21 13.60
CA THR A 266 4.51 -1.85 14.91
C THR A 266 5.90 -1.74 15.52
N GLY A 267 6.94 -1.53 14.72
CA GLY A 267 8.35 -1.44 15.16
C GLY A 267 8.69 -0.17 15.92
N LYS A 268 8.10 -0.01 17.12
CA LYS A 268 8.14 1.22 17.93
C LYS A 268 8.39 0.88 19.38
N ASP A 269 9.16 1.73 20.06
CA ASP A 269 9.42 1.63 21.50
C ASP A 269 9.95 0.24 21.95
N GLY A 270 10.76 -0.41 21.10
CA GLY A 270 11.30 -1.75 21.36
C GLY A 270 10.26 -2.89 21.28
N LYS A 271 9.07 -2.61 20.75
CA LYS A 271 8.00 -3.58 20.48
C LYS A 271 7.80 -3.72 18.98
N GLY A 272 7.02 -4.72 18.59
CA GLY A 272 6.65 -4.96 17.20
C GLY A 272 6.74 -6.42 16.81
N VAL A 273 6.23 -6.71 15.62
CA VAL A 273 6.52 -7.94 14.90
C VAL A 273 7.63 -7.60 13.90
N LEU A 274 8.65 -8.46 13.82
CA LEU A 274 9.64 -8.41 12.76
C LEU A 274 9.16 -9.30 11.59
N PRO A 275 8.55 -8.72 10.55
CA PRO A 275 8.18 -9.48 9.35
C PRO A 275 9.44 -9.86 8.56
N ILE A 276 9.46 -11.07 8.02
CA ILE A 276 10.52 -11.56 7.12
C ILE A 276 9.86 -12.11 5.86
N THR A 277 10.22 -11.57 4.71
CA THR A 277 9.78 -12.09 3.41
C THR A 277 10.55 -13.36 3.03
N LEU A 278 9.83 -14.38 2.57
CA LEU A 278 10.38 -15.67 2.19
C LEU A 278 10.05 -15.98 0.74
N THR A 279 11.02 -16.50 -0.01
CA THR A 279 10.86 -16.94 -1.41
C THR A 279 10.72 -18.45 -1.55
N SER A 280 10.84 -19.20 -0.46
CA SER A 280 10.70 -20.66 -0.46
C SER A 280 10.37 -21.21 0.92
N LYS A 281 9.74 -22.40 0.94
CA LYS A 281 9.49 -23.15 2.18
C LYS A 281 10.81 -23.62 2.76
N SER A 282 11.08 -23.23 3.99
CA SER A 282 12.26 -23.67 4.74
C SER A 282 11.89 -24.02 6.18
N SER A 283 12.67 -24.90 6.81
CA SER A 283 12.53 -25.19 8.24
C SER A 283 13.09 -24.02 9.02
N LEU A 284 12.22 -23.20 9.59
CA LEU A 284 12.59 -21.99 10.32
C LEU A 284 12.29 -22.15 11.81
N SER A 285 13.00 -21.39 12.64
CA SER A 285 12.80 -21.35 14.10
C SER A 285 11.63 -20.46 14.54
N TYR A 286 10.99 -19.77 13.59
CA TYR A 286 9.90 -18.84 13.79
C TYR A 286 8.69 -19.22 12.92
N PRO A 287 7.46 -18.81 13.30
CA PRO A 287 6.27 -19.14 12.53
C PRO A 287 6.28 -18.49 11.14
N VAL A 288 5.66 -19.20 10.19
CA VAL A 288 5.42 -18.72 8.83
C VAL A 288 3.92 -18.62 8.58
N ILE A 289 3.49 -17.50 8.01
CA ILE A 289 2.15 -17.28 7.46
C ILE A 289 2.25 -17.44 5.95
N SER A 290 1.48 -18.39 5.43
CA SER A 290 1.42 -18.71 4.00
C SER A 290 0.11 -18.24 3.37
N PHE A 291 0.10 -18.01 2.06
CA PHE A 291 -1.09 -17.55 1.32
C PHE A 291 -1.69 -18.60 0.39
N ASP A 292 -1.19 -19.86 0.45
CA ASP A 292 -1.60 -20.98 -0.41
C ASP A 292 -2.42 -22.06 0.31
N GLY A 293 -2.81 -21.83 1.57
CA GLY A 293 -3.56 -22.79 2.39
C GLY A 293 -2.74 -23.96 2.93
N SER A 294 -1.45 -24.08 2.58
CA SER A 294 -0.66 -25.28 2.89
C SER A 294 0.10 -25.23 4.22
N GLY A 295 0.27 -24.04 4.80
CA GLY A 295 1.04 -23.85 6.03
C GLY A 295 0.22 -24.04 7.31
N SER A 296 0.93 -24.22 8.43
CA SER A 296 0.33 -24.30 9.77
C SER A 296 -0.44 -23.04 10.17
N ASN A 297 -0.04 -21.88 9.61
CA ASN A 297 -0.81 -20.65 9.61
C ASN A 297 -0.97 -20.19 8.16
N SER A 298 -2.20 -19.92 7.74
CA SER A 298 -2.48 -19.46 6.39
C SER A 298 -3.69 -18.55 6.31
N VAL A 299 -3.59 -17.55 5.43
CA VAL A 299 -4.67 -16.65 5.05
C VAL A 299 -4.85 -16.77 3.55
N GLU A 300 -5.94 -17.37 3.09
CA GLU A 300 -6.28 -17.44 1.67
C GLU A 300 -7.40 -16.44 1.36
N ALA A 301 -7.15 -15.52 0.44
CA ALA A 301 -8.12 -14.51 0.04
C ALA A 301 -7.84 -14.00 -1.38
N SER A 302 -8.72 -13.15 -1.92
CA SER A 302 -8.38 -12.36 -3.10
C SER A 302 -7.42 -11.21 -2.72
N LEU A 303 -6.81 -10.57 -3.73
CA LEU A 303 -5.87 -9.47 -3.47
C LEU A 303 -6.56 -8.26 -2.79
N GLY A 304 -7.77 -7.90 -3.21
CA GLY A 304 -8.56 -6.84 -2.59
C GLY A 304 -8.88 -7.13 -1.12
N GLU A 305 -9.31 -8.36 -0.83
CA GLU A 305 -9.53 -8.83 0.54
C GLU A 305 -8.24 -8.73 1.38
N HIS A 306 -7.09 -9.13 0.83
CA HIS A 306 -5.80 -9.08 1.54
C HIS A 306 -5.38 -7.66 1.91
N PHE A 307 -5.54 -6.68 1.02
CA PHE A 307 -5.15 -5.30 1.33
C PHE A 307 -5.90 -4.75 2.54
N ILE A 308 -7.23 -4.84 2.54
CA ILE A 308 -8.01 -4.32 3.67
C ILE A 308 -7.83 -5.18 4.93
N PHE A 309 -7.71 -6.50 4.78
CA PHE A 309 -7.50 -7.42 5.89
C PHE A 309 -6.22 -7.10 6.67
N TRP A 310 -5.09 -6.97 5.99
CA TRP A 310 -3.80 -6.73 6.65
C TRP A 310 -3.71 -5.32 7.24
N GLN A 311 -4.38 -4.32 6.65
CA GLN A 311 -4.50 -2.99 7.23
C GLN A 311 -5.26 -3.04 8.57
N TRP A 312 -6.40 -3.73 8.61
CA TRP A 312 -7.16 -3.94 9.84
C TRP A 312 -6.36 -4.72 10.89
N VAL A 313 -5.75 -5.85 10.52
CA VAL A 313 -4.89 -6.64 11.41
C VAL A 313 -3.78 -5.78 12.01
N THR A 314 -3.11 -4.96 11.20
CA THR A 314 -2.01 -4.10 11.64
C THR A 314 -2.46 -3.02 12.62
N ALA A 315 -3.61 -2.39 12.35
CA ALA A 315 -4.19 -1.37 13.23
C ALA A 315 -4.58 -1.96 14.60
N LEU A 316 -5.22 -3.14 14.61
CA LEU A 316 -5.58 -3.87 15.84
C LEU A 316 -4.34 -4.39 16.59
N LEU A 317 -3.31 -4.83 15.87
CA LEU A 317 -2.04 -5.24 16.45
C LEU A 317 -1.36 -4.05 17.15
N GLY A 318 -1.37 -2.85 16.55
CA GLY A 318 -0.89 -1.63 17.19
C GLY A 318 -1.58 -1.35 18.53
N TYR A 319 -2.89 -1.59 18.62
CA TYR A 319 -3.65 -1.47 19.86
C TYR A 319 -3.17 -2.46 20.93
N LEU A 320 -3.02 -3.74 20.58
CA LEU A 320 -2.56 -4.77 21.52
C LEU A 320 -1.11 -4.53 22.00
N LEU A 321 -0.24 -4.03 21.12
CA LEU A 321 1.14 -3.69 21.46
C LEU A 321 1.27 -2.35 22.20
N GLN A 322 0.20 -1.56 22.26
CA GLN A 322 0.19 -0.20 22.84
C GLN A 322 1.22 0.70 22.15
N VAL A 323 1.13 0.77 20.81
CA VAL A 323 1.92 1.67 19.97
C VAL A 323 0.99 2.40 19.01
N ASP A 324 1.39 3.59 18.56
CA ASP A 324 0.70 4.33 17.49
C ASP A 324 1.04 3.69 16.13
N PRO A 325 0.10 3.08 15.39
CA PRO A 325 0.41 2.42 14.12
C PRO A 325 0.61 3.39 12.96
N PHE A 326 0.28 4.68 13.11
CA PHE A 326 0.22 5.63 11.98
C PHE A 326 1.38 6.62 11.93
N ASN A 327 2.08 6.85 13.04
CA ASN A 327 3.29 7.68 13.04
C ASN A 327 4.53 6.96 12.44
N GLN A 328 5.60 7.72 12.22
CA GLN A 328 6.89 7.23 11.68
C GLN A 328 8.09 8.09 12.14
N PRO A 329 8.33 8.24 13.46
CA PRO A 329 9.29 9.21 14.00
C PRO A 329 10.71 9.04 13.46
N ASN A 330 11.19 7.80 13.31
CA ASN A 330 12.56 7.50 12.86
C ASN A 330 12.81 7.91 11.40
N VAL A 331 11.78 7.87 10.54
CA VAL A 331 11.89 8.30 9.14
C VAL A 331 12.02 9.83 9.07
N THR A 332 11.28 10.54 9.92
CA THR A 332 11.38 12.00 10.02
C THR A 332 12.79 12.41 10.45
N GLU A 333 13.36 11.74 11.46
CA GLU A 333 14.74 12.02 11.92
C GLU A 333 15.77 11.84 10.80
N ALA A 334 15.65 10.78 9.99
CA ALA A 334 16.57 10.54 8.87
C ALA A 334 16.46 11.63 7.79
N LYS A 335 15.25 12.10 7.49
CA LYS A 335 15.00 13.18 6.53
C LYS A 335 15.57 14.51 6.98
N GLU A 336 15.50 14.83 8.27
CA GLU A 336 16.09 16.08 8.80
C GLU A 336 17.62 16.11 8.72
N LYS A 337 18.26 14.93 8.63
CA LYS A 337 19.72 14.78 8.52
C LYS A 337 20.25 14.77 7.08
N THR A 338 19.38 14.64 6.07
CA THR A 338 19.74 14.45 4.66
C THR A 338 19.41 15.71 3.85
#